data_AF-A0A529CI14-F1
#
_entry.id   AF-A0A529CI14-F1
#
_cell.length_a   1.000
_cell.length_b   1.000
_cell.length_c   1.000
_cell.angle_alpha   90.00
_cell.angle_beta   90.00
_cell.angle_gamma   90.00
#
_symmetry.space_group_name_H-M   'P 1'
#
loop_
_entity.id
_entity.type
_entity.pdbx_description
1 polymer ?
#
loop_
_entity_poly.entity_id
_entity_poly.type
_entity_poly.pdbx_seq_one_letter_code
_entity_poly.pdbx_strand_id
1 'polypeptide(L)'
;MTKWHVLQEMQSLIRLFCLHCADKETLEQLDQMIEDRGSWPKARSLFEAIRLKNLKAEQRSDRRAEAQYCFEEVCAKTLYNLAMQPAPYDPDTLYWIVPNALTLARELGLSPMDVVVITDPPRPS
;
A
#
# COMPACT_ATOMS: atom_id res chain seq x y z
N MET A 1 -13.37 5.42 11.54
CA MET A 1 -12.10 4.67 11.44
C MET A 1 -10.99 5.54 12.05
N THR A 2 -10.34 5.09 13.12
CA THR A 2 -9.22 5.81 13.72
C THR A 2 -7.96 5.62 12.87
N LYS A 3 -7.06 6.62 12.82
CA LYS A 3 -5.80 6.54 12.04
C LYS A 3 -4.97 5.28 12.33
N TRP A 4 -5.10 4.73 13.53
CA TRP A 4 -4.41 3.51 13.98
C TRP A 4 -4.94 2.23 13.33
N HIS A 5 -6.26 2.11 13.12
CA HIS A 5 -6.82 0.94 12.44
C HIS A 5 -6.37 0.87 10.98
N VAL A 6 -6.35 2.02 10.28
CA VAL A 6 -5.87 2.11 8.90
C VAL A 6 -4.43 1.61 8.76
N LEU A 7 -3.55 1.92 9.72
CA LEU A 7 -2.16 1.47 9.68
C LEU A 7 -2.03 -0.04 9.88
N GLN A 8 -2.84 -0.63 10.78
CA GLN A 8 -2.85 -2.08 11.00
C GLN A 8 -3.41 -2.84 9.79
N GLU A 9 -4.47 -2.32 9.19
CA GLU A 9 -5.06 -2.85 7.95
C GLU A 9 -4.05 -2.78 6.81
N MET A 10 -3.44 -1.61 6.60
CA MET A 10 -2.40 -1.41 5.58
C MET A 10 -1.22 -2.35 5.78
N GLN A 11 -0.74 -2.52 7.02
CA GLN A 11 0.36 -3.44 7.35
C GLN A 11 0.00 -4.90 7.05
N SER A 12 -1.20 -5.32 7.41
CA SER A 12 -1.69 -6.67 7.17
C SER A 12 -1.82 -6.95 5.66
N LEU A 13 -2.29 -5.97 4.89
CA LEU A 13 -2.35 -6.06 3.42
C LEU A 13 -0.95 -6.14 2.80
N ILE A 14 0.01 -5.30 3.24
CA ILE A 14 1.40 -5.37 2.78
C ILE A 14 1.98 -6.77 3.04
N ARG A 15 1.79 -7.32 4.24
CA ARG A 15 2.28 -8.65 4.61
C ARG A 15 1.63 -9.76 3.79
N LEU A 16 0.32 -9.65 3.50
CA LEU A 16 -0.37 -10.55 2.59
C LEU A 16 0.30 -10.53 1.20
N PHE A 17 0.44 -9.36 0.58
CA PHE A 17 0.98 -9.26 -0.77
C PHE A 17 2.48 -9.60 -0.86
N CYS A 18 3.25 -9.37 0.19
CA CYS A 18 4.67 -9.72 0.25
C CYS A 18 4.93 -11.23 0.10
N LEU A 19 3.92 -12.08 0.35
CA LEU A 19 4.01 -13.53 0.10
C LEU A 19 3.84 -13.90 -1.38
N HIS A 20 3.23 -13.03 -2.17
CA HIS A 20 2.78 -13.32 -3.54
C HIS A 20 3.50 -12.48 -4.61
N CYS A 21 4.04 -11.31 -4.24
CA CYS A 21 4.79 -10.45 -5.14
C CYS A 21 6.23 -10.95 -5.35
N ALA A 22 6.72 -10.83 -6.59
CA ALA A 22 8.08 -11.20 -6.94
C ALA A 22 9.10 -10.13 -6.52
N ASP A 23 8.79 -8.86 -6.77
CA ASP A 23 9.52 -7.73 -6.19
C ASP A 23 8.93 -7.43 -4.81
N LYS A 24 9.75 -7.50 -3.77
CA LYS A 24 9.32 -7.30 -2.37
C LYS A 24 9.96 -6.07 -1.74
N GLU A 25 10.94 -5.47 -2.42
CA GLU A 25 11.83 -4.47 -1.85
C GLU A 25 11.07 -3.26 -1.28
N THR A 26 10.07 -2.78 -2.02
CA THR A 26 9.27 -1.61 -1.65
C THR A 26 8.14 -1.97 -0.67
N LEU A 27 7.59 -3.18 -0.73
CA LEU A 27 6.65 -3.70 0.28
C LEU A 27 7.32 -3.85 1.65
N GLU A 28 8.52 -4.44 1.70
CA GLU A 28 9.29 -4.61 2.93
C GLU A 28 9.67 -3.26 3.55
N GLN A 29 10.05 -2.29 2.71
CA GLN A 29 10.27 -0.91 3.16
C GLN A 29 9.00 -0.28 3.74
N LEU A 30 7.85 -0.44 3.09
CA LEU A 30 6.57 0.06 3.61
C LEU A 30 6.20 -0.58 4.95
N ASP A 31 6.35 -1.91 5.09
CA ASP A 31 6.10 -2.62 6.36
C ASP A 31 6.97 -2.05 7.49
N GLN A 32 8.27 -1.88 7.22
CA GLN A 32 9.21 -1.32 8.20
C GLN A 32 8.87 0.13 8.56
N MET A 33 8.44 0.94 7.57
CA MET A 33 8.08 2.32 7.80
C MET A 33 6.81 2.47 8.65
N ILE A 34 5.85 1.55 8.56
CA ILE A 34 4.66 1.56 9.43
C ILE A 34 5.06 1.48 10.91
N GLU A 35 6.08 0.68 11.23
CA GLU A 35 6.59 0.49 12.58
C GLU A 35 7.48 1.64 13.07
N ASP A 36 8.17 2.34 12.16
CA ASP A 36 9.00 3.51 12.47
C ASP A 36 8.36 4.83 12.02
N ARG A 37 7.62 5.48 12.92
CA ARG A 37 7.03 6.81 12.66
C ARG A 37 8.06 7.89 12.33
N GLY A 38 9.31 7.76 12.79
CA GLY A 38 10.40 8.68 12.46
C GLY A 38 10.77 8.64 10.98
N SER A 39 10.48 7.53 10.30
CA SER A 39 10.72 7.35 8.87
C SER A 39 9.68 8.02 7.97
N TRP A 40 8.44 8.28 8.44
CA TRP A 40 7.33 8.69 7.58
C TRP A 40 7.57 9.94 6.71
N PRO A 41 8.32 10.97 7.15
CA PRO A 41 8.70 12.09 6.26
C PRO A 41 9.48 11.65 5.01
N LYS A 42 10.20 10.53 5.08
CA LYS A 42 10.94 9.94 3.95
C LYS A 42 10.06 9.13 3.00
N ALA A 43 8.78 8.92 3.30
CA ALA A 43 7.87 8.13 2.47
C ALA A 43 7.68 8.75 1.08
N ARG A 44 7.90 10.07 0.93
CA ARG A 44 7.97 10.72 -0.38
C ARG A 44 9.08 10.16 -1.25
N SER A 45 10.28 9.96 -0.71
CA SER A 45 11.40 9.38 -1.47
C SER A 45 11.09 7.95 -1.90
N LEU A 46 10.44 7.17 -1.03
CA LEU A 46 9.97 5.83 -1.38
C LEU A 46 8.89 5.87 -2.47
N PHE A 47 7.93 6.80 -2.39
CA PHE A 47 6.94 7.02 -3.44
C PHE A 47 7.60 7.29 -4.80
N GLU A 48 8.60 8.18 -4.87
CA GLU A 48 9.29 8.45 -6.13
C GLU A 48 9.97 7.19 -6.70
N ALA A 49 10.59 6.37 -5.85
CA ALA A 49 11.18 5.10 -6.27
C ALA A 49 10.13 4.12 -6.80
N ILE A 50 8.99 3.98 -6.11
CA ILE A 50 7.86 3.17 -6.56
C ILE A 50 7.32 3.69 -7.89
N ARG A 51 7.14 5.00 -8.05
CA ARG A 51 6.61 5.60 -9.29
C ARG A 51 7.51 5.31 -10.49
N LEU A 52 8.83 5.32 -10.30
CA LEU A 52 9.78 4.91 -11.35
C LEU A 52 9.64 3.43 -11.72
N LYS A 53 9.37 2.54 -10.76
CA LYS A 53 9.07 1.12 -11.04
C LYS A 53 7.73 0.98 -11.77
N ASN A 54 6.72 1.74 -11.36
CA ASN A 54 5.38 1.74 -11.97
C ASN A 54 5.41 2.17 -13.43
N LEU A 55 6.08 3.29 -13.75
CA LEU A 55 6.24 3.74 -15.13
C LEU A 55 6.91 2.69 -16.04
N LYS A 56 7.86 1.91 -15.49
CA LYS A 56 8.48 0.80 -16.24
C LYS A 56 7.53 -0.39 -16.40
N ALA A 57 6.68 -0.67 -15.42
CA ALA A 57 5.64 -1.70 -15.52
C ALA A 57 4.60 -1.32 -16.59
N GLU A 58 4.12 -0.07 -16.56
CA GLU A 58 3.22 0.51 -17.57
C GLU A 58 3.82 0.37 -18.99
N GLN A 59 5.09 0.76 -19.18
CA GLN A 59 5.79 0.62 -20.48
C GLN A 59 5.88 -0.82 -20.98
N ARG A 60 5.95 -1.80 -20.07
CA ARG A 60 6.00 -3.23 -20.39
C ARG A 60 4.62 -3.88 -20.46
N SER A 61 3.54 -3.13 -20.21
CA SER A 61 2.18 -3.66 -20.07
C SER A 61 2.08 -4.77 -19.01
N ASP A 62 2.90 -4.69 -17.97
CA ASP A 62 2.92 -5.66 -16.87
C ASP A 62 1.86 -5.29 -15.83
N ARG A 63 0.64 -5.81 -16.04
CA ARG A 63 -0.53 -5.51 -15.20
C ARG A 63 -0.36 -5.90 -13.74
N ARG A 64 0.37 -6.99 -13.46
CA ARG A 64 0.61 -7.46 -12.09
C ARG A 64 1.51 -6.48 -11.36
N ALA A 65 2.61 -6.08 -11.99
CA ALA A 65 3.52 -5.09 -11.42
C ALA A 65 2.86 -3.71 -11.31
N GLU A 66 2.08 -3.28 -12.31
CA GLU A 66 1.32 -2.02 -12.26
C GLU A 66 0.36 -2.00 -11.06
N ALA A 67 -0.45 -3.05 -10.87
CA ALA A 67 -1.37 -3.13 -9.73
C ALA A 67 -0.63 -3.14 -8.39
N GLN A 68 0.53 -3.80 -8.31
CA GLN A 68 1.37 -3.81 -7.12
C GLN A 68 1.85 -2.40 -6.80
N TYR A 69 2.47 -1.71 -7.76
CA TYR A 69 3.04 -0.40 -7.50
C TYR A 69 1.97 0.66 -7.26
N CYS A 70 0.78 0.55 -7.87
CA CYS A 70 -0.35 1.43 -7.53
C CYS A 70 -0.79 1.27 -6.06
N PHE A 71 -0.84 0.05 -5.54
CA PHE A 71 -1.10 -0.20 -4.11
C PHE A 71 0.01 0.38 -3.21
N GLU A 72 1.27 0.19 -3.57
CA GLU A 72 2.40 0.70 -2.81
C GLU A 72 2.47 2.25 -2.82
N GLU A 73 2.17 2.88 -3.96
CA GLU A 73 2.13 4.34 -4.08
C GLU A 73 1.14 4.96 -3.10
N VAL A 74 -0.08 4.41 -3.00
CA VAL A 74 -1.09 4.94 -2.07
C VAL A 74 -0.72 4.71 -0.60
N CYS A 75 -0.02 3.61 -0.29
CA CYS A 75 0.54 3.37 1.05
C CYS A 75 1.60 4.42 1.40
N ALA A 76 2.56 4.68 0.51
CA ALA A 76 3.61 5.66 0.70
C ALA A 76 3.06 7.08 0.87
N LYS A 77 2.11 7.48 0.02
CA LYS A 77 1.42 8.78 0.12
C LYS A 77 0.66 8.91 1.45
N THR A 78 0.01 7.83 1.91
CA THR A 78 -0.70 7.81 3.19
C THR A 78 0.25 8.03 4.37
N LEU A 79 1.39 7.33 4.42
CA LEU A 79 2.41 7.54 5.46
C LEU A 79 2.94 8.98 5.46
N TYR A 80 3.22 9.54 4.27
CA TYR A 80 3.68 10.91 4.15
C TYR A 80 2.65 11.93 4.68
N ASN A 81 1.37 11.77 4.31
CA ASN A 81 0.30 12.63 4.78
C ASN A 81 0.11 12.55 6.30
N LEU A 82 0.27 11.36 6.89
CA LEU A 82 0.19 11.17 8.34
C LEU A 82 1.36 11.80 9.11
N ALA A 83 2.51 12.03 8.45
CA ALA A 83 3.65 12.76 9.01
C ALA A 83 3.44 14.28 9.08
N MET A 84 2.31 14.80 8.56
CA MET A 84 1.94 16.23 8.59
C MET A 84 3.03 17.14 8.01
N GLN A 85 3.73 16.65 6.97
CA GLN A 85 4.78 17.40 6.30
C GLN A 85 4.19 18.44 5.31
N PRO A 86 4.96 19.48 4.94
CA PRO A 86 4.54 20.45 3.92
C PRO A 86 4.21 19.80 2.57
N ALA A 87 3.28 20.41 1.84
CA ALA A 87 2.79 19.91 0.55
C ALA A 87 2.30 18.46 0.61
N PRO A 88 1.24 18.15 1.39
CA PRO A 88 0.67 16.81 1.44
C PRO A 88 0.12 16.39 0.06
N TYR A 89 0.03 15.08 -0.17
CA TYR A 89 -0.76 14.52 -1.27
C TYR A 89 -2.26 14.72 -1.01
N ASP A 90 -3.09 14.32 -1.97
CA ASP A 90 -4.55 14.47 -1.89
C ASP A 90 -5.12 13.89 -0.57
N PRO A 91 -6.02 14.62 0.12
CA PRO A 91 -6.55 14.20 1.42
C PRO A 91 -7.29 12.85 1.40
N ASP A 92 -7.79 12.44 0.24
CA ASP A 92 -8.54 11.20 0.03
C ASP A 92 -7.64 9.99 -0.25
N THR A 93 -6.32 10.16 -0.34
CA THR A 93 -5.33 9.09 -0.59
C THR A 93 -5.60 7.82 0.24
N LEU A 94 -5.99 7.98 1.52
CA LEU A 94 -6.24 6.84 2.40
C LEU A 94 -7.37 5.92 1.89
N TYR A 95 -8.39 6.49 1.23
CA TYR A 95 -9.53 5.74 0.71
C TYR A 95 -9.17 4.89 -0.51
N TRP A 96 -8.00 5.13 -1.10
CA TRP A 96 -7.50 4.38 -2.24
C TRP A 96 -6.72 3.12 -1.86
N ILE A 97 -6.40 2.90 -0.57
CA ILE A 97 -5.71 1.68 -0.11
C ILE A 97 -6.53 0.43 -0.47
N VAL A 98 -7.81 0.38 -0.07
CA VAL A 98 -8.66 -0.80 -0.27
C VAL A 98 -8.95 -1.07 -1.76
N PRO A 99 -9.35 -0.09 -2.58
CA PRO A 99 -9.54 -0.30 -4.02
C PRO A 99 -8.28 -0.83 -4.74
N ASN A 100 -7.09 -0.33 -4.38
CA ASN A 100 -5.85 -0.81 -4.97
C ASN A 100 -5.48 -2.21 -4.46
N ALA A 101 -5.72 -2.51 -3.17
CA ALA A 101 -5.53 -3.85 -2.63
C ALA A 101 -6.43 -4.89 -3.32
N LEU A 102 -7.71 -4.57 -3.54
CA LEU A 102 -8.64 -5.44 -4.27
C LEU A 102 -8.19 -5.67 -5.72
N THR A 103 -7.68 -4.61 -6.37
CA THR A 103 -7.14 -4.71 -7.73
C THR A 103 -5.91 -5.62 -7.76
N LEU A 104 -4.96 -5.43 -6.84
CA LEU A 104 -3.77 -6.26 -6.73
C LEU A 104 -4.10 -7.73 -6.44
N ALA A 105 -5.01 -7.99 -5.48
CA ALA A 105 -5.47 -9.34 -5.17
C ALA A 105 -5.99 -10.05 -6.43
N ARG A 106 -6.79 -9.37 -7.25
CA ARG A 106 -7.29 -9.91 -8.51
C ARG A 106 -6.17 -10.24 -9.49
N GLU A 107 -5.20 -9.35 -9.69
CA GLU A 107 -4.07 -9.59 -10.62
C GLU A 107 -3.15 -10.72 -10.16
N LEU A 108 -3.05 -10.95 -8.84
CA LEU A 108 -2.33 -12.06 -8.23
C LEU A 108 -3.13 -13.38 -8.19
N GLY A 109 -4.41 -13.36 -8.56
CA GLY A 109 -5.29 -14.53 -8.49
C GLY A 109 -5.71 -14.91 -7.06
N LEU A 110 -5.66 -13.97 -6.13
CA LEU A 110 -6.12 -14.12 -4.75
C LEU A 110 -7.63 -13.85 -4.65
N SER A 111 -8.24 -14.31 -3.55
CA SER A 111 -9.65 -14.02 -3.30
C SER A 111 -9.80 -12.57 -2.84
N PRO A 112 -10.76 -11.78 -3.37
CA PRO A 112 -11.10 -10.49 -2.80
C PRO A 112 -11.46 -10.58 -1.30
N MET A 113 -11.94 -11.74 -0.85
CA MET A 113 -12.23 -11.97 0.58
C MET A 113 -10.99 -11.91 1.46
N ASP A 114 -9.80 -12.23 0.94
CA ASP A 114 -8.55 -12.14 1.70
C ASP A 114 -8.25 -10.68 2.10
N VAL A 115 -8.64 -9.73 1.23
CA VAL A 115 -8.57 -8.28 1.51
C VAL A 115 -9.69 -7.86 2.46
N VAL A 116 -10.93 -8.30 2.21
CA VAL A 116 -12.10 -7.90 3.00
C VAL A 116 -11.96 -8.31 4.47
N VAL A 117 -11.49 -9.52 4.75
CA VAL A 117 -11.30 -10.02 6.13
C VAL A 117 -10.31 -9.16 6.92
N ILE A 118 -9.34 -8.52 6.23
CA ILE A 118 -8.39 -7.60 6.87
C ILE A 118 -9.05 -6.26 7.17
N THR A 119 -9.83 -5.71 6.23
CA THR A 119 -10.39 -4.36 6.32
C THR A 119 -11.73 -4.27 7.06
N ASP A 120 -12.46 -5.38 7.14
CA ASP A 120 -13.73 -5.51 7.85
C ASP A 120 -13.79 -6.89 8.52
N PRO A 121 -13.00 -7.10 9.58
CA PRO A 121 -12.93 -8.39 10.24
C PRO A 121 -14.30 -8.76 10.85
N PRO A 122 -14.73 -10.03 10.75
CA PRO A 122 -16.00 -10.47 11.30
C PRO A 122 -16.04 -10.19 12.80
N ARG A 123 -17.16 -9.61 13.28
CA ARG A 123 -17.32 -9.33 14.72
C ARG A 123 -17.31 -10.65 15.50
N PRO A 124 -16.56 -10.73 16.61
CA PRO A 124 -16.65 -11.88 17.50
C PRO A 124 -18.09 -12.00 18.03
N SER A 125 -18.60 -13.23 18.06
CA SER A 125 -19.93 -13.59 18.57
C SER A 125 -20.03 -13.41 20.08
#